data_AF-D4CQT2-F1
#
_entry.id   AF-D4CQT2-F1
#
_cell.length_a   1.000
_cell.length_b   1.000
_cell.length_c   1.000
_cell.angle_alpha   90.00
_cell.angle_beta   90.00
_cell.angle_gamma   90.00
#
_symmetry.space_group_name_H-M   'P 1'
#
loop_
_entity.id
_entity.type
_entity.pdbx_description
1 polymer ?
#
loop_
_entity_poly.entity_id
_entity_poly.type
_entity_poly.pdbx_seq_one_letter_code
_entity_poly.pdbx_strand_id
1 'polypeptide(L)'
;MIPADDPVRLLSAFVEGMDLSELYATYDRVRKNRATSRQMLKIMIYASMNRLFSSRDIETACRRDINFMFLLEGMPAPDHSTIARFISLHLSACSKTLLSDMTSILHDLGEISGKTLFIDGTKIESCANKYTFVWKKSVTKHQARLFEKILSFIEECETLYGIKVVYNGKATLHTMKRLRKKL
;
A
#
# COMPACT_ATOMS: atom_id res chain seq x y z
N MET A 1 18.68 30.56 -9.29
CA MET A 1 19.67 29.65 -8.68
C MET A 1 18.96 28.89 -7.57
N ILE A 2 19.16 27.57 -7.46
CA ILE A 2 18.47 26.74 -6.46
C ILE A 2 19.04 27.05 -5.06
N PRO A 3 18.20 27.37 -4.05
CA PRO A 3 18.63 27.64 -2.67
C PRO A 3 19.47 26.51 -2.08
N ALA A 4 20.34 26.82 -1.10
CA ALA A 4 21.23 25.82 -0.49
C ALA A 4 20.47 24.79 0.37
N ASP A 5 19.34 25.20 0.92
CA ASP A 5 18.42 24.44 1.76
C ASP A 5 17.28 23.77 0.96
N ASP A 6 17.27 23.88 -0.37
CA ASP A 6 16.25 23.24 -1.20
C ASP A 6 16.33 21.70 -1.08
N PRO A 7 15.18 21.00 -0.88
CA PRO A 7 15.15 19.56 -0.71
C PRO A 7 15.78 18.76 -1.87
N VAL A 8 15.83 19.33 -3.09
CA VAL A 8 16.46 18.67 -4.24
C VAL A 8 17.96 18.41 -4.01
N ARG A 9 18.63 19.30 -3.26
CA ARG A 9 20.05 19.16 -2.94
C ARG A 9 20.29 18.04 -1.95
N LEU A 10 19.48 18.00 -0.89
CA LEU A 10 19.51 16.94 0.11
C LEU A 10 19.25 15.58 -0.54
N LEU A 11 18.22 15.49 -1.38
CA LEU A 11 17.92 14.27 -2.12
C LEU A 11 19.09 13.84 -3.01
N SER A 12 19.69 14.77 -3.75
CA SER A 12 20.84 14.43 -4.60
C SER A 12 21.98 13.87 -3.75
N ALA A 13 22.37 14.56 -2.67
CA ALA A 13 23.42 14.11 -1.77
C ALA A 13 23.12 12.75 -1.13
N PHE A 14 21.86 12.53 -0.74
CA PHE A 14 21.40 11.26 -0.18
C PHE A 14 21.59 10.11 -1.17
N VAL A 15 21.12 10.26 -2.42
CA VAL A 15 21.24 9.23 -3.45
C VAL A 15 22.70 9.01 -3.89
N GLU A 16 23.57 10.02 -3.79
CA GLU A 16 25.01 9.85 -4.02
C GLU A 16 25.68 8.95 -2.97
N GLY A 17 25.15 8.90 -1.75
CA GLY A 17 25.65 8.06 -0.66
C GLY A 17 25.08 6.63 -0.61
N MET A 18 24.09 6.31 -1.46
CA MET A 18 23.47 4.98 -1.48
C MET A 18 24.30 3.97 -2.28
N ASP A 19 24.28 2.70 -1.86
CA ASP A 19 24.72 1.61 -2.71
C ASP A 19 23.67 1.35 -3.80
N LEU A 20 24.07 1.54 -5.06
CA LEU A 20 23.21 1.35 -6.24
C LEU A 20 23.62 0.12 -7.06
N SER A 21 24.42 -0.78 -6.50
CA SER A 21 24.96 -1.95 -7.19
C SER A 21 23.85 -2.82 -7.79
N GLU A 22 22.76 -3.06 -7.06
CA GLU A 22 21.62 -3.83 -7.58
C GLU A 22 20.91 -3.12 -8.73
N LEU A 23 20.72 -1.80 -8.63
CA LEU A 23 20.14 -1.00 -9.70
C LEU A 23 21.02 -1.08 -10.95
N TYR A 24 22.34 -0.98 -10.79
CA TYR A 24 23.29 -1.08 -11.90
C TYR A 24 23.29 -2.46 -12.54
N ALA A 25 23.13 -3.52 -11.75
CA ALA A 25 23.03 -4.89 -12.25
C ALA A 25 21.81 -5.12 -13.16
N THR A 26 20.76 -4.29 -13.06
CA THR A 26 19.60 -4.38 -13.96
C THR A 26 19.85 -3.83 -15.37
N TYR A 27 21.00 -3.18 -15.61
CA TYR A 27 21.33 -2.57 -16.90
C TYR A 27 22.42 -3.38 -17.62
N ASP A 28 22.11 -3.88 -18.82
CA ASP A 28 23.12 -4.54 -19.65
C ASP A 28 24.12 -3.57 -20.28
N ARG A 29 23.68 -2.33 -20.55
CA ARG A 29 24.46 -1.32 -21.26
C ARG A 29 24.15 0.08 -20.77
N VAL A 30 25.21 0.84 -20.50
CA VAL A 30 25.12 2.28 -20.23
C VAL A 30 25.17 3.02 -21.56
N ARG A 31 24.12 3.78 -21.87
CA ARG A 31 24.09 4.64 -23.07
C ARG A 31 24.73 5.97 -22.74
N LYS A 32 25.70 6.38 -23.57
CA LYS A 32 26.26 7.75 -23.53
C LYS A 32 25.17 8.76 -23.92
N ASN A 33 25.27 9.98 -23.40
CA ASN A 33 24.38 11.11 -23.71
C ASN A 33 22.89 10.91 -23.32
N ARG A 34 22.61 10.08 -22.31
CA ARG A 34 21.28 9.93 -21.71
C ARG A 34 21.38 9.94 -20.19
N ALA A 35 20.29 10.32 -19.53
CA ALA A 35 20.18 10.25 -18.07
C ALA A 35 20.63 8.86 -17.57
N THR A 36 21.54 8.86 -16.60
CA THR A 36 22.08 7.64 -15.99
C THR A 36 21.03 6.97 -15.10
N SER A 37 21.23 5.69 -14.75
CA SER A 37 20.36 4.98 -13.80
C SER A 37 20.26 5.70 -12.45
N ARG A 38 21.36 6.31 -11.99
CA ARG A 38 21.38 7.16 -10.77
C ARG A 38 20.52 8.41 -10.93
N GLN A 39 20.67 9.14 -12.03
CA GLN A 39 19.86 10.34 -12.31
C GLN A 39 18.38 9.99 -12.46
N MET A 40 18.05 8.87 -13.11
CA MET A 40 16.69 8.35 -13.20
C MET A 40 16.12 8.06 -11.81
N LEU A 41 16.90 7.44 -10.91
CA LEU A 41 16.46 7.21 -9.53
C LEU A 41 16.20 8.52 -8.78
N LYS A 42 17.12 9.50 -8.87
CA LYS A 42 16.93 10.83 -8.27
C LYS A 42 15.63 11.48 -8.73
N ILE A 43 15.38 11.46 -10.05
CA ILE A 43 14.16 12.00 -10.67
C ILE A 43 12.92 11.29 -10.13
N MET A 44 12.94 9.95 -10.02
CA MET A 44 11.77 9.20 -9.55
C MET A 44 11.42 9.46 -8.10
N ILE A 45 12.43 9.58 -7.23
CA ILE A 45 12.21 9.89 -5.81
C ILE A 45 11.69 11.34 -5.69
N TYR A 46 12.33 12.29 -6.37
CA TYR A 46 11.91 13.69 -6.31
C TYR A 46 10.51 13.92 -6.93
N ALA A 47 10.17 13.21 -8.01
CA ALA A 47 8.82 13.19 -8.56
C ALA A 47 7.80 12.71 -7.53
N SER A 48 8.10 11.63 -6.81
CA SER A 48 7.24 11.08 -5.76
C SER A 48 7.05 12.06 -4.60
N MET A 49 8.11 12.76 -4.18
CA MET A 49 8.04 13.83 -3.18
C MET A 49 7.10 14.97 -3.61
N ASN A 50 7.04 15.27 -4.90
CA ASN A 50 6.18 16.30 -5.50
C ASN A 50 4.83 15.76 -6.00
N ARG A 51 4.47 14.51 -5.67
CA ARG A 51 3.21 13.85 -6.09
C ARG A 51 3.03 13.75 -7.62
N LEU A 52 4.14 13.65 -8.36
CA LEU A 52 4.15 13.41 -9.80
C LEU A 52 4.35 11.92 -10.09
N PHE A 53 3.30 11.26 -10.56
CA PHE A 53 3.29 9.80 -10.81
C PHE A 53 3.15 9.43 -12.29
N SER A 54 2.67 10.35 -13.12
CA SER A 54 2.57 10.15 -14.58
C SER A 54 3.95 10.33 -15.21
N SER A 55 4.37 9.35 -16.02
CA SER A 55 5.65 9.44 -16.75
C SER A 55 5.70 10.64 -17.70
N ARG A 56 4.55 11.09 -18.22
CA ARG A 56 4.44 12.29 -19.06
C ARG A 56 4.58 13.59 -18.26
N ASP A 57 4.05 13.61 -17.04
CA ASP A 57 4.16 14.76 -16.15
C ASP A 57 5.61 14.89 -15.66
N ILE A 58 6.25 13.76 -15.36
CA ILE A 58 7.67 13.70 -15.01
C ILE A 58 8.54 14.15 -16.19
N GLU A 59 8.26 13.70 -17.42
CA GLU A 59 8.95 14.18 -18.63
C GLU A 59 8.80 15.71 -18.77
N THR A 60 7.60 16.24 -18.53
CA THR A 60 7.32 17.68 -18.59
C THR A 60 8.10 18.44 -17.53
N ALA A 61 8.14 17.92 -16.30
CA ALA A 61 8.91 18.49 -15.19
C ALA A 61 10.41 18.50 -15.52
N CYS A 62 10.97 17.41 -16.06
CA CYS A 62 12.36 17.33 -16.50
C CYS A 62 12.75 18.40 -17.53
N ARG A 63 11.78 18.91 -18.30
CA ARG A 63 12.00 19.94 -19.33
C ARG A 63 11.75 21.36 -18.86
N ARG A 64 11.04 21.57 -17.75
CA ARG A 64 10.54 22.90 -17.36
C ARG A 64 10.93 23.33 -15.94
N ASP A 65 11.11 22.37 -15.05
CA ASP A 65 11.38 22.61 -13.64
C ASP A 65 12.88 22.58 -13.36
N ILE A 66 13.39 23.65 -12.74
CA ILE A 66 14.83 23.83 -12.49
C ILE A 66 15.40 22.78 -11.54
N ASN A 67 14.59 22.25 -10.61
CA ASN A 67 15.03 21.24 -9.66
C ASN A 67 15.21 19.90 -10.37
N PHE A 68 14.31 19.55 -11.29
CA PHE A 68 14.50 18.36 -12.13
C PHE A 68 15.68 18.51 -13.11
N MET A 69 15.88 19.71 -13.69
CA MET A 69 17.04 20.00 -14.53
C MET A 69 18.36 19.87 -13.75
N PHE A 70 18.37 20.28 -12.48
CA PHE A 70 19.53 20.10 -11.60
C PHE A 70 19.87 18.62 -11.40
N LEU A 71 18.85 17.77 -11.17
CA LEU A 71 19.06 16.31 -11.02
C LEU A 71 19.52 15.63 -12.31
N LEU A 72 19.27 16.23 -13.47
CA LEU A 72 19.77 15.76 -14.76
C LEU A 72 21.25 16.09 -14.99
N GLU A 73 21.83 17.04 -14.24
CA GLU A 73 23.25 17.39 -14.31
C GLU A 73 23.72 17.70 -15.75
N GLY A 74 22.88 18.37 -16.52
CA GLY A 74 23.15 18.74 -17.93
C GLY A 74 22.79 17.66 -18.95
N MET A 75 22.29 16.50 -18.52
CA MET A 75 21.82 15.46 -19.44
C MET A 75 20.46 15.82 -20.05
N PRO A 76 20.17 15.36 -21.28
CA PRO A 76 18.86 15.58 -21.89
C PRO A 76 17.73 14.97 -21.06
N ALA A 77 16.61 15.68 -20.99
CA ALA A 77 15.40 15.18 -20.32
C ALA A 77 14.96 13.83 -20.93
N PRO A 78 14.75 12.79 -20.11
CA PRO A 78 14.26 11.50 -20.59
C PRO A 78 12.82 11.62 -21.09
N ASP A 79 12.49 10.90 -22.16
CA ASP A 79 11.11 10.78 -22.62
C ASP A 79 10.27 9.91 -21.64
N HIS A 80 8.94 10.08 -21.67
CA HIS A 80 8.02 9.33 -20.83
C HIS A 80 8.14 7.80 -21.01
N SER A 81 8.56 7.35 -22.20
CA SER A 81 8.77 5.93 -22.49
C SER A 81 9.99 5.37 -21.75
N THR A 82 11.05 6.17 -21.63
CA THR A 82 12.27 5.85 -20.90
C THR A 82 12.00 5.87 -19.41
N ILE A 83 11.24 6.85 -18.91
CA ILE A 83 10.78 6.90 -17.52
C ILE A 83 9.93 5.67 -17.19
N ALA A 84 8.92 5.37 -18.00
CA ALA A 84 8.05 4.22 -17.78
C ALA A 84 8.85 2.90 -17.77
N ARG A 85 9.78 2.73 -18.73
CA ARG A 85 10.66 1.55 -18.79
C ARG A 85 11.56 1.44 -17.57
N PHE A 86 12.10 2.56 -17.08
CA PHE A 86 12.87 2.60 -15.84
C PHE A 86 12.07 2.06 -14.66
N ILE A 87 10.85 2.58 -14.48
CA ILE A 87 9.97 2.16 -13.39
C ILE A 87 9.63 0.67 -13.50
N SER A 88 9.21 0.23 -14.69
CA SER A 88 8.68 -1.13 -14.88
C SER A 88 9.74 -2.22 -14.88
N LEU A 89 10.96 -1.94 -15.36
CA LEU A 89 12.00 -2.94 -15.57
C LEU A 89 13.11 -2.88 -14.52
N HIS A 90 13.59 -1.68 -14.22
CA HIS A 90 14.80 -1.50 -13.42
C HIS A 90 14.44 -1.24 -11.95
N LEU A 91 13.60 -0.23 -11.69
CA LEU A 91 13.20 0.12 -10.34
C LEU A 91 12.35 -0.98 -9.68
N SER A 92 11.43 -1.59 -10.43
CA SER A 92 10.60 -2.69 -9.91
C SER A 92 11.44 -3.86 -9.38
N ALA A 93 12.56 -4.18 -10.04
CA ALA A 93 13.44 -5.30 -9.69
C ALA A 93 14.23 -5.08 -8.39
N CYS A 94 14.63 -3.84 -8.09
CA CYS A 94 15.45 -3.48 -6.93
C CYS A 94 14.74 -2.57 -5.90
N SER A 95 13.44 -2.30 -6.08
CA SER A 95 12.70 -1.36 -5.24
C SER A 95 12.70 -1.72 -3.75
N LYS A 96 12.61 -3.01 -3.42
CA LYS A 96 12.56 -3.48 -2.02
C LYS A 96 13.88 -3.28 -1.29
N THR A 97 14.99 -3.60 -1.96
CA THR A 97 16.34 -3.48 -1.42
C THR A 97 16.72 -2.01 -1.29
N LEU A 98 16.51 -1.21 -2.33
CA LEU A 98 16.70 0.24 -2.26
C LEU A 98 15.90 0.91 -1.13
N LEU A 99 14.65 0.48 -0.92
CA LEU A 99 13.83 0.98 0.18
C LEU A 99 14.40 0.56 1.54
N SER A 100 14.88 -0.68 1.66
CA SER A 100 15.53 -1.18 2.87
C SER A 100 16.80 -0.41 3.19
N ASP A 101 17.63 -0.12 2.19
CA ASP A 101 18.87 0.63 2.37
C ASP A 101 18.57 2.08 2.77
N MET A 102 17.62 2.72 2.08
CA MET A 102 17.15 4.06 2.46
C MET A 102 16.63 4.09 3.90
N THR A 103 15.83 3.10 4.30
CA THR A 103 15.29 2.99 5.65
C THR A 103 16.41 2.80 6.67
N SER A 104 17.41 1.98 6.36
CA SER A 104 18.56 1.75 7.23
C SER A 104 19.38 3.03 7.44
N ILE A 105 19.65 3.77 6.37
CA ILE A 105 20.35 5.07 6.46
C ILE A 105 19.57 6.05 7.35
N LEU A 106 18.26 6.16 7.14
CA LEU A 106 17.41 7.05 7.97
C LEU A 106 17.36 6.60 9.44
N HIS A 107 17.41 5.30 9.69
CA HIS A 107 17.44 4.75 11.05
C HIS A 107 18.75 5.09 11.75
N ASP A 108 19.88 4.91 11.05
CA ASP A 108 21.21 5.18 11.59
C ASP A 108 21.43 6.68 11.85
N LEU A 109 20.80 7.54 11.05
CA LEU A 109 20.75 8.99 11.27
C LEU A 109 19.81 9.39 12.42
N GLY A 110 18.98 8.48 12.94
CA GLY A 110 18.01 8.75 13.99
C GLY A 110 16.74 9.45 13.53
N GLU A 111 16.53 9.58 12.21
CA GLU A 111 15.33 10.19 11.61
C GLU A 111 14.10 9.26 11.71
N ILE A 112 14.34 7.95 11.81
CA ILE A 112 13.29 6.97 12.09
C ILE A 112 13.63 6.13 13.33
N SER A 113 12.61 5.90 14.16
CA SER A 113 12.76 5.22 15.45
C SER A 113 12.73 3.69 15.36
N GLY A 114 12.06 3.12 14.36
CA GLY A 114 11.86 1.66 14.24
C GLY A 114 10.97 1.02 15.31
N LYS A 115 10.59 1.74 16.37
CA LYS A 115 9.79 1.22 17.51
C LYS A 115 8.33 0.93 17.18
N THR A 116 7.79 1.57 16.16
CA THR A 116 6.36 1.48 15.81
C THR A 116 6.21 0.95 14.40
N LEU A 117 5.61 -0.22 14.26
CA LEU A 117 5.27 -0.81 12.97
C LEU A 117 3.82 -0.46 12.62
N PHE A 118 3.64 0.40 11.61
CA PHE A 118 2.33 0.68 11.03
C PHE A 118 2.06 -0.31 9.91
N ILE A 119 1.13 -1.24 10.13
CA ILE A 119 0.62 -2.13 9.07
C ILE A 119 -0.61 -1.45 8.49
N ASP A 120 -0.43 -0.66 7.43
CA ASP A 120 -1.58 -0.17 6.66
C ASP A 120 -2.06 -1.26 5.71
N GLY A 121 -3.37 -1.53 5.74
CA GLY A 121 -3.98 -2.54 4.89
C GLY A 121 -4.35 -1.93 3.54
N THR A 122 -3.52 -2.07 2.52
CA THR A 122 -3.91 -1.72 1.15
C THR A 122 -5.00 -2.67 0.66
N LYS A 123 -6.22 -2.14 0.47
CA LYS A 123 -7.37 -2.90 -0.02
C LYS A 123 -7.45 -2.83 -1.54
N ILE A 124 -7.20 -3.96 -2.20
CA ILE A 124 -7.31 -4.08 -3.65
C ILE A 124 -8.66 -4.76 -3.97
N GLU A 125 -9.62 -3.99 -4.47
CA GLU A 125 -10.99 -4.45 -4.80
C GLU A 125 -11.08 -5.34 -6.07
N SER A 126 -9.97 -5.90 -6.56
CA SER A 126 -9.98 -6.67 -7.81
C SER A 126 -10.21 -8.18 -7.61
N CYS A 127 -10.06 -8.72 -6.39
CA CYS A 127 -10.13 -10.17 -6.16
C CYS A 127 -11.00 -10.61 -4.97
N ALA A 128 -11.64 -9.66 -4.26
CA ALA A 128 -12.67 -9.99 -3.28
C ALA A 128 -14.03 -9.90 -3.97
N ASN A 129 -14.72 -11.02 -4.13
CA ASN A 129 -16.15 -10.98 -4.44
C ASN A 129 -16.83 -10.08 -3.39
N LYS A 130 -17.76 -9.22 -3.81
CA LYS A 130 -18.55 -8.33 -2.93
C LYS A 130 -19.16 -9.06 -1.72
N TYR A 131 -19.31 -10.37 -1.81
CA TYR A 131 -19.85 -11.24 -0.76
C TYR A 131 -18.83 -12.06 0.05
N THR A 132 -17.53 -12.05 -0.27
CA THR A 132 -16.51 -12.80 0.52
C THR A 132 -15.99 -12.02 1.74
N PHE A 133 -16.28 -10.72 1.83
CA PHE A 133 -15.83 -9.88 2.95
C PHE A 133 -17.01 -9.27 3.70
N VAL A 134 -17.07 -9.53 5.00
CA VAL A 134 -18.05 -8.96 5.92
C VAL A 134 -17.35 -8.28 7.08
N TRP A 135 -17.74 -7.03 7.34
CA TRP A 135 -17.22 -6.25 8.45
C TRP A 135 -17.57 -6.90 9.79
N LYS A 136 -16.59 -7.04 10.70
CA LYS A 136 -16.81 -7.57 12.06
C LYS A 136 -18.00 -6.91 12.74
N LYS A 137 -18.11 -5.58 12.66
CA LYS A 137 -19.24 -4.80 13.22
C LYS A 137 -20.59 -5.19 12.61
N SER A 138 -20.62 -5.50 11.32
CA SER A 138 -21.83 -5.97 10.64
C SER A 138 -22.18 -7.39 11.10
N VAL A 139 -21.19 -8.30 11.17
CA VAL A 139 -21.38 -9.68 11.65
C VAL A 139 -21.93 -9.69 13.07
N THR A 140 -21.32 -8.93 13.99
CA THR A 140 -21.78 -8.86 15.38
C THR A 140 -23.20 -8.29 15.51
N LYS A 141 -23.54 -7.26 14.71
CA LYS A 141 -24.89 -6.68 14.68
C LYS A 141 -25.94 -7.69 14.20
N HIS A 142 -25.66 -8.40 13.11
CA HIS A 142 -26.59 -9.38 12.55
C HIS A 142 -26.71 -10.62 13.45
N GLN A 143 -25.62 -11.04 14.10
CA GLN A 143 -25.62 -12.14 15.06
C GLN A 143 -26.53 -11.83 16.26
N ALA A 144 -26.43 -10.63 16.84
CA ALA A 144 -27.30 -10.23 17.96
C ALA A 144 -28.79 -10.26 17.56
N ARG A 145 -29.13 -9.64 16.43
CA ARG A 145 -30.50 -9.62 15.88
C ARG A 145 -31.02 -11.01 15.53
N LEU A 146 -30.15 -11.92 15.10
CA LEU A 146 -30.52 -13.32 14.84
C LEU A 146 -30.90 -14.04 16.13
N PHE A 147 -30.16 -13.83 17.22
CA PHE A 147 -30.49 -14.42 18.52
C PHE A 147 -31.83 -13.91 19.05
N GLU A 148 -32.12 -12.62 18.94
CA GLU A 148 -33.43 -12.04 19.31
C GLU A 148 -34.57 -12.73 18.55
N LYS A 149 -34.44 -12.87 17.22
CA LYS A 149 -35.44 -13.56 16.38
C LYS A 149 -35.61 -15.04 16.71
N ILE A 150 -34.53 -15.71 17.10
CA ILE A 150 -34.59 -17.12 17.50
C ILE A 150 -35.40 -17.25 18.78
N LEU A 151 -35.19 -16.37 19.76
CA LEU A 151 -35.94 -16.40 21.02
C LEU A 151 -37.43 -16.16 20.78
N SER A 152 -37.79 -15.15 19.97
CA SER A 152 -39.19 -14.88 19.63
C SER A 152 -39.85 -16.05 18.90
N PHE A 153 -39.12 -16.72 17.99
CA PHE A 153 -39.63 -17.88 17.27
C PHE A 153 -39.87 -19.08 18.19
N ILE A 154 -39.01 -19.30 19.19
CA ILE A 154 -39.22 -20.37 20.17
C ILE A 154 -40.51 -20.09 20.95
N GLU A 155 -40.68 -18.88 21.49
CA GLU A 155 -41.89 -18.47 22.24
C GLU A 155 -43.18 -18.65 21.43
N GLU A 156 -43.15 -18.28 20.14
CA GLU A 156 -44.26 -18.50 19.22
C GLU A 156 -44.60 -20.00 19.08
N CYS A 157 -43.59 -20.86 18.94
CA CYS A 157 -43.76 -22.30 18.89
C CYS A 157 -44.28 -22.91 20.20
N GLU A 158 -43.83 -22.40 21.35
CA GLU A 158 -44.33 -22.85 22.67
C GLU A 158 -45.83 -22.54 22.81
N THR A 159 -46.25 -21.39 22.30
CA THR A 159 -47.66 -20.93 22.34
C THR A 159 -48.54 -21.72 21.38
N LEU A 160 -48.12 -21.89 20.12
CA LEU A 160 -48.90 -22.57 19.07
C LEU A 160 -49.03 -24.07 19.29
N TYR A 161 -47.95 -24.73 19.73
CA TYR A 161 -47.88 -26.19 19.78
C TYR A 161 -47.85 -26.76 21.21
N GLY A 162 -47.87 -25.91 22.24
CA GLY A 162 -47.80 -26.34 23.65
C GLY A 162 -46.47 -27.00 24.03
N ILE A 163 -45.43 -26.82 23.21
CA ILE A 163 -44.12 -27.43 23.39
C ILE A 163 -43.32 -26.60 24.38
N LYS A 164 -42.85 -27.19 25.49
CA LYS A 164 -41.88 -26.52 26.38
C LYS A 164 -40.44 -26.91 26.04
N VAL A 165 -39.59 -25.92 25.82
CA VAL A 165 -38.16 -26.06 25.57
C VAL A 165 -37.38 -25.30 26.63
N VAL A 166 -36.53 -26.00 27.38
CA VAL A 166 -35.67 -25.37 28.39
C VAL A 166 -34.51 -24.67 27.71
N TYR A 167 -34.49 -23.34 27.75
CA TYR A 167 -33.34 -22.51 27.41
C TYR A 167 -33.27 -21.36 28.43
N ASN A 168 -32.24 -21.36 29.27
CA ASN A 168 -32.08 -20.39 30.37
C ASN A 168 -31.70 -18.99 29.84
N GLY A 169 -32.60 -18.35 29.10
CA GLY A 169 -32.40 -17.04 28.48
C GLY A 169 -31.41 -17.01 27.30
N LYS A 170 -30.81 -18.16 26.94
CA LYS A 170 -29.83 -18.25 25.84
C LYS A 170 -30.11 -19.45 24.95
N ALA A 171 -30.72 -19.19 23.79
CA ALA A 171 -30.95 -20.21 22.77
C ALA A 171 -29.62 -20.60 22.10
N THR A 172 -29.37 -21.91 22.01
CA THR A 172 -28.21 -22.46 21.30
C THR A 172 -28.66 -23.28 20.11
N LEU A 173 -27.71 -23.66 19.24
CA LEU A 173 -27.99 -24.57 18.14
C LEU A 173 -28.61 -25.90 18.62
N HIS A 174 -28.24 -26.36 19.82
CA HIS A 174 -28.78 -27.57 20.43
C HIS A 174 -30.25 -27.39 20.82
N THR A 175 -30.62 -26.23 21.36
CA THR A 175 -32.02 -25.85 21.64
C THR A 175 -32.87 -25.93 20.37
N MET A 176 -32.39 -25.37 19.27
CA MET A 176 -33.10 -25.41 17.98
C MET A 176 -33.25 -26.82 17.42
N LYS A 177 -32.21 -27.66 17.53
CA LYS A 177 -32.30 -29.08 17.12
C LYS A 177 -33.33 -29.86 17.95
N ARG A 178 -33.48 -29.54 19.24
CA ARG A 178 -34.50 -30.17 20.11
C ARG A 178 -35.90 -29.70 19.76
N LEU A 179 -36.09 -28.40 19.52
CA LEU A 179 -37.38 -27.85 19.08
C LEU A 179 -37.83 -28.50 17.77
N ARG A 180 -36.95 -28.60 16.77
CA ARG A 180 -37.22 -29.26 15.49
C ARG A 180 -37.64 -30.73 15.61
N LYS A 181 -37.25 -31.45 16.66
CA LYS A 181 -37.68 -32.84 16.89
C LYS A 181 -39.05 -32.96 17.53
N LYS A 182 -39.55 -31.87 18.14
CA LYS A 182 -40.83 -31.83 18.85
C LYS A 182 -41.95 -31.20 18.02
N LEU A 183 -41.58 -30.35 17.06
CA LEU A 183 -42.43 -29.92 15.94
C LEU A 183 -42.60 -31.08 14.95
#